data_AF-A0A946G9T2-F1
#
_entry.id   AF-A0A946G9T2-F1
#
_cell.length_a   1.000
_cell.length_b   1.000
_cell.length_c   1.000
_cell.angle_alpha   90.00
_cell.angle_beta   90.00
_cell.angle_gamma   90.00
#
_symmetry.space_group_name_H-M   'P 1'
#
loop_
_entity.id
_entity.type
_entity.pdbx_description
1 polymer ?
#
loop_
_entity_poly.entity_id
_entity_poly.type
_entity_poly.pdbx_seq_one_letter_code
_entity_poly.pdbx_strand_id
1 'polypeptide(L)'
;MTLLLGLGIIGSRSADQLIAAGHPLKTWNRTAKDRPETTPDLAEAASQADVILCYLRDDQAVREVFSQIKDHLNEGKTFINHATIDPETTLWLERHCKAAGGNFLDAPFTGSREAAACGSLVYYVAGDRDLLEEHRPLLDVTSREIIYLGQPPAATVVKITTNLATASAIQALTEALEISRRHGVDPRAWHDAAKFNGCYAPVMGMKIPTLLENDFTPHFSTENMAKDTNYAIQLADSAGITADLNHLTWARLFEAEMRDASEDFSATIRQHQSTDLELEEDVEISCSRIRVKGPDAERYLNGQVTNDVRLTEDGRIIDACILDAKGKLQFYVHIHREEEDFIVQGPIDLAKEIYARLDKYLIADDVELIDESQDETAYLIVANETRRIIDGVPRWPNELFAGILPPEAGVEERSISYTKGCYTGQEVISRMKRAGKTNRHLVKLALDKPLIPTKAKLLIEGQEAGFITSVASHIEQGEVALGYRYRKYSEADGFDVASPSSGTIIGKAFLR
;
A
#
# COMPACT_ATOMS: atom_id res chain seq x y z
N MET A 1 5.56 -36.17 -15.20
CA MET A 1 5.94 -34.89 -15.84
C MET A 1 5.72 -33.75 -14.86
N THR A 2 6.62 -32.77 -14.83
CA THR A 2 6.47 -31.55 -14.00
C THR A 2 6.02 -30.37 -14.87
N LEU A 3 5.08 -29.56 -14.35
CA LEU A 3 4.70 -28.28 -14.93
C LEU A 3 5.18 -27.15 -14.00
N LEU A 4 5.93 -26.19 -14.53
CA LEU A 4 6.34 -24.99 -13.79
C LEU A 4 5.58 -23.77 -14.30
N LEU A 5 4.91 -23.08 -13.38
CA LEU A 5 4.12 -21.88 -13.63
C LEU A 5 4.91 -20.65 -13.16
N GLY A 6 5.14 -19.70 -14.06
CA GLY A 6 5.85 -18.45 -13.75
C GLY A 6 7.34 -18.52 -14.07
N LEU A 7 7.75 -17.76 -15.08
CA LEU A 7 9.13 -17.68 -15.58
C LEU A 7 9.76 -16.31 -15.27
N GLY A 8 9.52 -15.82 -14.06
CA GLY A 8 10.18 -14.63 -13.52
C GLY A 8 11.67 -14.87 -13.19
N ILE A 9 12.26 -13.98 -12.38
CA ILE A 9 13.68 -14.05 -12.01
C ILE A 9 14.04 -15.42 -11.41
N ILE A 10 13.24 -15.92 -10.47
CA ILE A 10 13.54 -17.20 -9.81
C ILE A 10 13.06 -18.40 -10.63
N GLY A 11 11.78 -18.40 -11.05
CA GLY A 11 11.19 -19.55 -11.75
C GLY A 11 11.91 -19.97 -13.03
N SER A 12 12.45 -19.00 -13.81
CA SER A 12 13.25 -19.32 -15.00
C SER A 12 14.55 -20.08 -14.69
N ARG A 13 15.22 -19.73 -13.59
CA ARG A 13 16.47 -20.38 -13.15
C ARG A 13 16.20 -21.73 -12.51
N SER A 14 15.11 -21.85 -11.75
CA SER A 14 14.65 -23.14 -11.25
C SER A 14 14.31 -24.09 -12.41
N ALA A 15 13.68 -23.60 -13.48
CA ALA A 15 13.44 -24.38 -14.70
C ALA A 15 14.76 -24.85 -15.34
N ASP A 16 15.76 -23.97 -15.45
CA ASP A 16 17.09 -24.33 -15.99
C ASP A 16 17.75 -25.45 -15.16
N GLN A 17 17.69 -25.37 -13.81
CA GLN A 17 18.24 -26.42 -12.94
C GLN A 17 17.52 -27.76 -13.11
N LEU A 18 16.19 -27.74 -13.17
CA LEU A 18 15.38 -28.95 -13.36
C LEU A 18 15.67 -29.62 -14.71
N ILE A 19 15.82 -28.82 -15.78
CA ILE A 19 16.19 -29.33 -17.12
C ILE A 19 17.61 -29.90 -17.10
N ALA A 20 18.56 -29.21 -16.48
CA ALA A 20 19.95 -29.68 -16.38
C ALA A 20 20.07 -31.00 -15.61
N ALA A 21 19.21 -31.21 -14.61
CA ALA A 21 19.10 -32.46 -13.86
C ALA A 21 18.30 -33.56 -14.60
N GLY A 22 17.78 -33.28 -15.79
CA GLY A 22 17.09 -34.25 -16.63
C GLY A 22 15.61 -34.48 -16.28
N HIS A 23 14.98 -33.57 -15.53
CA HIS A 23 13.55 -33.69 -15.21
C HIS A 23 12.67 -33.37 -16.44
N PRO A 24 11.66 -34.21 -16.76
CA PRO A 24 10.69 -33.89 -17.80
C PRO A 24 9.83 -32.68 -17.40
N LEU A 25 10.11 -31.53 -18.02
CA LEU A 25 9.51 -30.24 -17.67
C LEU A 25 8.67 -29.66 -18.81
N LYS A 26 7.50 -29.14 -18.47
CA LYS A 26 6.77 -28.13 -19.25
C LYS A 26 6.75 -26.83 -18.46
N THR A 27 6.77 -25.70 -19.15
CA THR A 27 6.68 -24.39 -18.50
C THR A 27 5.54 -23.56 -19.07
N TRP A 28 4.94 -22.73 -18.23
CA TRP A 28 3.93 -21.77 -18.64
C TRP A 28 4.15 -20.41 -17.97
N ASN A 29 3.92 -19.33 -18.71
CA ASN A 29 3.98 -17.98 -18.17
C ASN A 29 2.95 -17.10 -18.90
N ARG A 30 2.28 -16.19 -18.17
CA ARG A 30 1.25 -15.28 -18.72
C ARG A 30 1.73 -14.56 -19.98
N THR A 31 2.93 -14.02 -19.93
CA THR A 31 3.65 -13.55 -21.12
C THR A 31 4.58 -14.65 -21.58
N ALA A 32 4.29 -15.25 -22.73
CA ALA A 32 5.07 -16.37 -23.26
C ALA A 32 6.58 -16.03 -23.29
N LYS A 33 7.40 -17.01 -22.92
CA LYS A 33 8.86 -16.92 -22.98
C LYS A 33 9.35 -17.85 -24.08
N ASP A 34 10.33 -17.38 -24.85
CA ASP A 34 10.95 -18.14 -25.93
C ASP A 34 11.86 -19.24 -25.36
N ARG A 35 11.26 -20.40 -25.07
CA ARG A 35 11.93 -21.59 -24.54
C ARG A 35 11.27 -22.86 -25.13
N PRO A 36 12.03 -23.91 -25.48
CA PRO A 36 11.48 -25.10 -26.15
C PRO A 36 10.39 -25.84 -25.36
N GLU A 37 10.47 -25.79 -24.04
CA GLU A 37 9.55 -26.44 -23.11
C GLU A 37 8.31 -25.60 -22.76
N THR A 38 8.24 -24.35 -23.23
CA THR A 38 7.08 -23.47 -23.04
C THR A 38 5.87 -24.03 -23.77
N THR A 39 4.72 -24.06 -23.10
CA THR A 39 3.42 -24.40 -23.71
C THR A 39 2.46 -23.21 -23.65
N PRO A 40 1.69 -22.93 -24.71
CA PRO A 40 0.60 -21.95 -24.66
C PRO A 40 -0.67 -22.53 -24.03
N ASP A 41 -0.84 -23.86 -24.05
CA ASP A 41 -2.01 -24.55 -23.50
C ASP A 41 -1.76 -24.97 -22.05
N LEU A 42 -2.21 -24.12 -21.13
CA LEU A 42 -2.08 -24.34 -19.69
C LEU A 42 -2.93 -25.52 -19.21
N ALA A 43 -4.14 -25.68 -19.75
CA ALA A 43 -5.08 -26.72 -19.32
C ALA A 43 -4.57 -28.11 -19.73
N GLU A 44 -4.13 -28.25 -20.98
CA GLU A 44 -3.51 -29.48 -21.46
C GLU A 44 -2.28 -29.83 -20.62
N ALA A 45 -1.37 -28.88 -20.40
CA ALA A 45 -0.16 -29.11 -19.62
C ALA A 45 -0.46 -29.53 -18.17
N ALA A 46 -1.43 -28.89 -17.51
CA ALA A 46 -1.86 -29.26 -16.17
C ALA A 46 -2.48 -30.66 -16.12
N SER A 47 -3.27 -31.02 -17.14
CA SER A 47 -3.86 -32.36 -17.26
C SER A 47 -2.82 -33.48 -17.34
N GLN A 48 -1.65 -33.20 -17.95
CA GLN A 48 -0.56 -34.15 -18.13
C GLN A 48 0.48 -34.13 -16.99
N ALA A 49 0.44 -33.13 -16.10
CA ALA A 49 1.43 -32.94 -15.05
C ALA A 49 1.11 -33.74 -13.78
N ASP A 50 2.09 -34.46 -13.25
CA ASP A 50 1.97 -35.13 -11.94
C ASP A 50 2.29 -34.15 -10.81
N VAL A 51 3.18 -33.18 -11.09
CA VAL A 51 3.59 -32.14 -10.14
C VAL A 51 3.51 -30.78 -10.80
N ILE A 52 2.89 -29.82 -10.13
CA ILE A 52 2.77 -28.43 -10.58
C ILE A 52 3.50 -27.53 -9.59
N LEU A 53 4.54 -26.84 -10.06
CA LEU A 53 5.34 -25.89 -9.27
C LEU A 53 4.90 -24.46 -9.57
N CYS A 54 4.57 -23.68 -8.55
CA CYS A 54 4.03 -22.32 -8.71
C CYS A 54 5.02 -21.24 -8.25
N TYR A 55 5.62 -20.52 -9.21
CA TYR A 55 6.53 -19.37 -9.01
C TYR A 55 5.90 -18.05 -9.47
N LEU A 56 4.62 -17.86 -9.16
CA LEU A 56 3.88 -16.65 -9.53
C LEU A 56 4.11 -15.51 -8.51
N ARG A 57 3.74 -14.29 -8.90
CA ARG A 57 4.12 -13.05 -8.20
C ARG A 57 3.37 -12.82 -6.90
N ASP A 58 2.04 -12.95 -6.93
CA ASP A 58 1.13 -12.52 -5.87
C ASP A 58 -0.12 -13.41 -5.81
N ASP A 59 -0.95 -13.17 -4.79
CA ASP A 59 -2.15 -13.94 -4.51
C ASP A 59 -3.18 -13.87 -5.65
N GLN A 60 -3.31 -12.71 -6.32
CA GLN A 60 -4.19 -12.55 -7.48
C GLN A 60 -3.74 -13.45 -8.63
N ALA A 61 -2.47 -13.37 -9.04
CA ALA A 61 -1.93 -14.19 -10.12
C ALA A 61 -2.06 -15.69 -9.81
N VAL A 62 -1.80 -16.07 -8.55
CA VAL A 62 -1.95 -17.46 -8.11
C VAL A 62 -3.40 -17.92 -8.20
N ARG A 63 -4.37 -17.15 -7.69
CA ARG A 63 -5.80 -17.50 -7.75
C ARG A 63 -6.32 -17.58 -9.18
N GLU A 64 -5.93 -16.64 -10.05
CA GLU A 64 -6.32 -16.61 -11.46
C GLU A 64 -5.82 -17.85 -12.21
N VAL A 65 -4.54 -18.19 -12.04
CA VAL A 65 -3.93 -19.35 -12.73
C VAL A 65 -4.44 -20.66 -12.14
N PHE A 66 -4.51 -20.77 -10.81
CA PHE A 66 -5.04 -21.95 -10.14
C PHE A 66 -6.48 -22.24 -10.57
N SER A 67 -7.32 -21.21 -10.70
CA SER A 67 -8.73 -21.38 -11.11
C SER A 67 -8.88 -21.98 -12.51
N GLN A 68 -7.90 -21.81 -13.39
CA GLN A 68 -7.91 -22.40 -14.74
C GLN A 68 -7.50 -23.87 -14.75
N ILE A 69 -6.77 -24.34 -13.73
CA ILE A 69 -6.20 -25.69 -13.69
C ILE A 69 -6.78 -26.57 -12.58
N LYS A 70 -7.59 -26.01 -11.68
CA LYS A 70 -8.12 -26.69 -10.48
C LYS A 70 -8.82 -28.03 -10.80
N ASP A 71 -9.52 -28.12 -11.93
CA ASP A 71 -10.25 -29.32 -12.34
C ASP A 71 -9.32 -30.45 -12.83
N HIS A 72 -8.04 -30.14 -13.01
CA HIS A 72 -6.99 -31.09 -13.35
C HIS A 72 -6.20 -31.59 -12.13
N LEU A 73 -6.41 -31.03 -10.93
CA LEU A 73 -5.73 -31.44 -9.68
C LEU A 73 -6.42 -32.66 -9.04
N ASN A 74 -6.40 -33.78 -9.75
CA ASN A 74 -6.99 -35.04 -9.33
C ASN A 74 -6.00 -35.96 -8.57
N GLU A 75 -6.47 -37.16 -8.21
CA GLU A 75 -5.73 -38.14 -7.40
C GLU A 75 -4.30 -38.38 -7.90
N GLY A 76 -3.34 -38.32 -6.98
CA GLY A 76 -1.91 -38.52 -7.24
C GLY A 76 -1.16 -37.28 -7.73
N LYS A 77 -1.84 -36.20 -8.11
CA LYS A 77 -1.18 -34.95 -8.53
C LYS A 77 -0.88 -34.05 -7.34
N THR A 78 0.23 -33.33 -7.40
CA THR A 78 0.68 -32.43 -6.32
C THR A 78 0.88 -31.01 -6.81
N PHE A 79 0.23 -30.04 -6.15
CA PHE A 79 0.49 -28.61 -6.35
C PHE A 79 1.44 -28.12 -5.26
N ILE A 80 2.60 -27.60 -5.65
CA ILE A 80 3.62 -27.05 -4.75
C ILE A 80 3.69 -25.54 -4.96
N ASN A 81 3.26 -24.79 -3.95
CA ASN A 81 3.28 -23.33 -3.97
C ASN A 81 4.64 -22.79 -3.54
N HIS A 82 5.38 -22.14 -4.43
CA HIS A 82 6.60 -21.39 -4.09
C HIS A 82 6.37 -19.87 -4.02
N ALA A 83 5.21 -19.41 -4.46
CA ALA A 83 4.87 -17.99 -4.44
C ALA A 83 4.72 -17.49 -2.99
N THR A 84 5.23 -16.29 -2.74
CA THR A 84 4.96 -15.59 -1.47
C THR A 84 3.63 -14.85 -1.60
N ILE A 85 2.62 -15.38 -0.92
CA ILE A 85 1.22 -14.94 -0.94
C ILE A 85 0.70 -14.84 0.49
N ASP A 86 -0.51 -14.29 0.66
CA ASP A 86 -1.12 -14.19 1.98
C ASP A 86 -1.54 -15.58 2.55
N PRO A 87 -1.67 -15.69 3.89
CA PRO A 87 -2.09 -16.93 4.54
C PRO A 87 -3.48 -17.43 4.13
N GLU A 88 -4.42 -16.53 3.84
CA GLU A 88 -5.78 -16.89 3.44
C GLU A 88 -5.77 -17.60 2.09
N THR A 89 -5.02 -17.08 1.12
CA THR A 89 -4.83 -17.69 -0.20
C THR A 89 -4.07 -19.01 -0.10
N THR A 90 -3.07 -19.12 0.78
CA THR A 90 -2.39 -20.40 1.05
C THR A 90 -3.37 -21.48 1.53
N LEU A 91 -4.21 -21.16 2.52
CA LEU A 91 -5.24 -22.08 3.04
C LEU A 91 -6.38 -22.31 2.03
N TRP A 92 -6.63 -21.37 1.14
CA TRP A 92 -7.58 -21.53 0.04
C TRP A 92 -7.06 -22.57 -0.96
N LEU A 93 -5.78 -22.50 -1.37
CA LEU A 93 -5.15 -23.47 -2.27
C LEU A 93 -5.21 -24.88 -1.68
N GLU A 94 -4.78 -25.04 -0.43
CA GLU A 94 -4.79 -26.34 0.26
C GLU A 94 -6.18 -26.99 0.21
N ARG A 95 -7.22 -26.24 0.57
CA ARG A 95 -8.60 -26.72 0.57
C ARG A 95 -9.06 -27.12 -0.83
N HIS A 96 -8.72 -26.36 -1.86
CA HIS A 96 -9.16 -26.64 -3.22
C HIS A 96 -8.41 -27.81 -3.85
N CYS A 97 -7.10 -27.94 -3.60
CA CYS A 97 -6.34 -29.13 -3.98
C CYS A 97 -6.96 -30.40 -3.38
N LYS A 98 -7.19 -30.40 -2.06
CA LYS A 98 -7.80 -31.53 -1.36
C LYS A 98 -9.21 -31.84 -1.86
N ALA A 99 -10.02 -30.82 -2.14
CA ALA A 99 -11.38 -31.00 -2.67
C ALA A 99 -11.41 -31.61 -4.08
N ALA A 100 -10.39 -31.33 -4.90
CA ALA A 100 -10.22 -31.92 -6.22
C ALA A 100 -9.62 -33.36 -6.18
N GLY A 101 -9.18 -33.83 -5.01
CA GLY A 101 -8.53 -35.12 -4.82
C GLY A 101 -7.01 -35.09 -4.96
N GLY A 102 -6.43 -33.91 -5.21
CA GLY A 102 -4.99 -33.69 -5.32
C GLY A 102 -4.33 -33.36 -3.98
N ASN A 103 -3.00 -33.29 -4.03
CA ASN A 103 -2.11 -33.00 -2.92
C ASN A 103 -1.61 -31.55 -2.95
N PHE A 104 -1.21 -31.02 -1.79
CA PHE A 104 -0.71 -29.65 -1.66
C PHE A 104 0.50 -29.58 -0.73
N LEU A 105 1.53 -28.86 -1.17
CA LEU A 105 2.65 -28.41 -0.34
C LEU A 105 2.79 -26.88 -0.47
N ASP A 106 2.90 -26.21 0.67
CA ASP A 106 3.32 -24.81 0.73
C ASP A 106 4.84 -24.78 0.91
N ALA A 107 5.57 -24.21 -0.04
CA ALA A 107 7.03 -24.27 -0.13
C ALA A 107 7.66 -22.93 -0.56
N PRO A 108 7.33 -21.77 0.07
CA PRO A 108 8.05 -20.52 -0.21
C PRO A 108 9.54 -20.65 0.13
N PHE A 109 10.36 -19.73 -0.38
CA PHE A 109 11.82 -19.83 -0.25
C PHE A 109 12.50 -18.52 0.13
N THR A 110 13.74 -18.64 0.58
CA THR A 110 14.70 -17.53 0.63
C THR A 110 15.92 -17.86 -0.25
N GLY A 111 16.46 -16.83 -0.89
CA GLY A 111 17.56 -16.95 -1.83
C GLY A 111 17.47 -15.89 -2.93
N SER A 112 18.63 -15.42 -3.40
CA SER A 112 18.73 -14.45 -4.49
C SER A 112 18.59 -15.11 -5.86
N ARG A 113 18.65 -14.28 -6.90
CA ARG A 113 18.82 -14.70 -8.29
C ARG A 113 19.97 -15.69 -8.48
N GLU A 114 21.11 -15.43 -7.85
CA GLU A 114 22.32 -16.27 -7.90
C GLU A 114 22.07 -17.60 -7.19
N ALA A 115 21.39 -17.57 -6.04
CA ALA A 115 21.05 -18.79 -5.32
C ALA A 115 20.18 -19.73 -6.16
N ALA A 116 19.18 -19.19 -6.88
CA ALA A 116 18.36 -19.96 -7.81
C ALA A 116 19.16 -20.52 -8.99
N ALA A 117 20.07 -19.71 -9.56
CA ALA A 117 20.94 -20.14 -10.67
C ALA A 117 21.92 -21.26 -10.28
N CYS A 118 22.24 -21.38 -9.00
CA CYS A 118 23.11 -22.41 -8.46
C CYS A 118 22.36 -23.57 -7.78
N GLY A 119 21.03 -23.64 -7.88
CA GLY A 119 20.24 -24.68 -7.21
C GLY A 119 20.40 -24.67 -5.69
N SER A 120 20.50 -23.48 -5.09
CA SER A 120 20.89 -23.29 -3.69
C SER A 120 19.91 -22.43 -2.89
N LEU A 121 18.65 -22.41 -3.32
CA LEU A 121 17.55 -21.84 -2.53
C LEU A 121 17.44 -22.56 -1.17
N VAL A 122 16.76 -21.92 -0.23
CA VAL A 122 16.34 -22.55 1.02
C VAL A 122 14.82 -22.54 1.06
N TYR A 123 14.20 -23.73 1.02
CA TYR A 123 12.75 -23.85 1.10
C TYR A 123 12.27 -23.90 2.54
N TYR A 124 11.22 -23.15 2.84
CA TYR A 124 10.38 -23.31 4.01
C TYR A 124 9.19 -24.15 3.57
N VAL A 125 8.99 -25.34 4.14
CA VAL A 125 7.94 -26.26 3.68
C VAL A 125 6.94 -26.57 4.77
N ALA A 126 5.66 -26.42 4.44
CA ALA A 126 4.54 -26.85 5.27
C ALA A 126 3.55 -27.69 4.44
N GLY A 127 3.03 -28.76 5.04
CA GLY A 127 2.17 -29.74 4.39
C GLY A 127 2.30 -31.14 4.99
N ASP A 128 1.81 -32.12 4.24
CA ASP A 128 2.01 -33.53 4.57
C ASP A 128 3.50 -33.88 4.52
N ARG A 129 3.99 -34.55 5.57
CA ARG A 129 5.42 -34.85 5.72
C ARG A 129 5.88 -35.95 4.77
N ASP A 130 5.06 -36.98 4.57
CA ASP A 130 5.40 -38.09 3.68
C ASP A 130 5.39 -37.61 2.23
N LEU A 131 4.44 -36.75 1.88
CA LEU A 131 4.40 -36.05 0.59
C LEU A 131 5.64 -35.18 0.36
N LEU A 132 6.13 -34.46 1.39
CA LEU A 132 7.40 -33.73 1.28
C LEU A 132 8.55 -34.70 0.98
N GLU A 133 8.65 -35.82 1.68
CA GLU A 133 9.73 -36.78 1.42
C GLU A 133 9.62 -37.43 0.02
N GLU A 134 8.41 -37.62 -0.50
CA GLU A 134 8.17 -38.06 -1.89
C GLU A 134 8.71 -37.03 -2.90
N HIS A 135 8.45 -35.73 -2.68
CA HIS A 135 8.85 -34.65 -3.59
C HIS A 135 10.23 -34.04 -3.27
N ARG A 136 10.90 -34.47 -2.20
CA ARG A 136 12.22 -33.99 -1.80
C ARG A 136 13.26 -34.09 -2.93
N PRO A 137 13.37 -35.19 -3.70
CA PRO A 137 14.34 -35.27 -4.79
C PRO A 137 14.14 -34.18 -5.85
N LEU A 138 12.91 -33.73 -6.09
CA LEU A 138 12.61 -32.63 -7.00
C LEU A 138 13.00 -31.27 -6.42
N LEU A 139 12.72 -31.06 -5.13
CA LEU A 139 13.04 -29.81 -4.43
C LEU A 139 14.55 -29.62 -4.23
N ASP A 140 15.30 -30.70 -3.94
CA ASP A 140 16.75 -30.70 -3.75
C ASP A 140 17.52 -30.24 -5.01
N VAL A 141 16.94 -30.38 -6.21
CA VAL A 141 17.56 -29.88 -7.46
C VAL A 141 17.71 -28.36 -7.46
N THR A 142 16.80 -27.66 -6.78
CA THR A 142 16.75 -26.19 -6.78
C THR A 142 17.13 -25.58 -5.44
N SER A 143 17.46 -26.42 -4.44
CA SER A 143 17.73 -25.98 -3.08
C SER A 143 18.95 -26.66 -2.47
N ARG A 144 19.57 -25.97 -1.51
CA ARG A 144 20.62 -26.54 -0.67
C ARG A 144 20.10 -26.99 0.70
N GLU A 145 18.88 -26.59 1.06
CA GLU A 145 18.29 -26.86 2.38
C GLU A 145 16.76 -26.75 2.30
N ILE A 146 16.08 -27.60 3.08
CA ILE A 146 14.63 -27.67 3.18
C ILE A 146 14.23 -27.76 4.65
N ILE A 147 13.57 -26.70 5.15
CA ILE A 147 13.13 -26.60 6.54
C ILE A 147 11.64 -26.94 6.62
N TYR A 148 11.31 -28.07 7.26
CA TYR A 148 9.92 -28.47 7.49
C TYR A 148 9.32 -27.74 8.70
N LEU A 149 8.16 -27.11 8.51
CA LEU A 149 7.51 -26.21 9.46
C LEU A 149 6.13 -26.70 9.90
N GLY A 150 5.77 -27.94 9.60
CA GLY A 150 4.49 -28.52 9.98
C GLY A 150 3.41 -28.29 8.94
N GLN A 151 2.24 -27.76 9.36
CA GLN A 151 1.06 -27.61 8.49
C GLN A 151 0.92 -26.19 7.93
N PRO A 152 0.34 -26.01 6.72
CA PRO A 152 0.03 -24.68 6.19
C PRO A 152 -0.87 -23.88 7.17
N PRO A 153 -0.68 -22.55 7.30
CA PRO A 153 0.20 -21.70 6.49
C PRO A 153 1.56 -21.40 7.15
N ALA A 154 2.12 -22.32 7.95
CA ALA A 154 3.33 -22.04 8.74
C ALA A 154 4.54 -21.57 7.91
N ALA A 155 4.75 -22.14 6.72
CA ALA A 155 5.84 -21.74 5.83
C ALA A 155 5.66 -20.33 5.27
N THR A 156 4.46 -20.00 4.79
CA THR A 156 4.07 -18.62 4.43
C THR A 156 4.30 -17.62 5.58
N VAL A 157 3.91 -17.95 6.82
CA VAL A 157 4.15 -17.06 7.97
C VAL A 157 5.65 -16.82 8.22
N VAL A 158 6.47 -17.87 8.19
CA VAL A 158 7.93 -17.74 8.34
C VAL A 158 8.53 -16.91 7.20
N LYS A 159 8.08 -17.13 5.96
CA LYS A 159 8.54 -16.34 4.81
C LYS A 159 8.23 -14.85 4.98
N ILE A 160 6.98 -14.51 5.28
CA ILE A 160 6.55 -13.11 5.41
C ILE A 160 7.31 -12.41 6.56
N THR A 161 7.41 -13.07 7.72
CA THR A 161 8.09 -12.49 8.89
C THR A 161 9.60 -12.35 8.71
N THR A 162 10.26 -13.26 8.00
CA THR A 162 11.70 -13.13 7.66
C THR A 162 11.96 -12.04 6.62
N ASN A 163 11.05 -11.84 5.66
CA ASN A 163 11.12 -10.72 4.72
C ASN A 163 10.89 -9.37 5.42
N LEU A 164 9.94 -9.27 6.36
CA LEU A 164 9.79 -8.09 7.23
C LEU A 164 11.08 -7.76 7.98
N ALA A 165 11.70 -8.74 8.63
CA ALA A 165 12.95 -8.54 9.36
C ALA A 165 14.07 -8.04 8.43
N THR A 166 14.11 -8.56 7.20
CA THR A 166 15.07 -8.14 6.17
C THR A 166 14.83 -6.69 5.73
N ALA A 167 13.58 -6.33 5.42
CA ALA A 167 13.21 -4.97 5.05
C ALA A 167 13.57 -3.96 6.15
N SER A 168 13.21 -4.28 7.40
CA SER A 168 13.48 -3.44 8.57
C SER A 168 14.98 -3.25 8.80
N ALA A 169 15.77 -4.32 8.63
CA ALA A 169 17.23 -4.25 8.77
C ALA A 169 17.88 -3.36 7.71
N ILE A 170 17.37 -3.39 6.46
CA ILE A 170 17.88 -2.50 5.41
C ILE A 170 17.42 -1.06 5.64
N GLN A 171 16.20 -0.82 6.12
CA GLN A 171 15.76 0.52 6.50
C GLN A 171 16.66 1.12 7.61
N ALA A 172 16.99 0.33 8.64
CA ALA A 172 17.93 0.77 9.66
C ALA A 172 19.35 1.02 9.11
N LEU A 173 19.79 0.21 8.13
CA LEU A 173 21.07 0.37 7.46
C LEU A 173 21.13 1.67 6.66
N THR A 174 20.10 1.99 5.86
CA THR A 174 20.09 3.19 5.01
C THR A 174 20.16 4.46 5.85
N GLU A 175 19.44 4.52 6.98
CA GLU A 175 19.53 5.61 7.95
C GLU A 175 20.93 5.71 8.58
N ALA A 176 21.48 4.58 9.06
CA ALA A 176 22.79 4.56 9.69
C ALA A 176 23.92 4.99 8.75
N LEU A 177 23.89 4.55 7.49
CA LEU A 177 24.86 4.94 6.48
C LEU A 177 24.77 6.44 6.18
N GLU A 178 23.57 6.98 6.00
CA GLU A 178 23.43 8.41 5.71
C GLU A 178 23.81 9.29 6.90
N ILE A 179 23.40 8.95 8.12
CA ILE A 179 23.80 9.68 9.33
C ILE A 179 25.33 9.71 9.43
N SER A 180 25.97 8.56 9.23
CA SER A 180 27.43 8.44 9.28
C SER A 180 28.10 9.30 8.20
N ARG A 181 27.58 9.25 6.96
CA ARG A 181 28.06 10.04 5.82
C ARG A 181 27.99 11.54 6.12
N ARG A 182 26.87 12.04 6.66
CA ARG A 182 26.68 13.46 7.02
C ARG A 182 27.59 13.92 8.16
N HIS A 183 28.07 13.01 8.99
CA HIS A 183 29.09 13.28 10.01
C HIS A 183 30.53 13.05 9.51
N GLY A 184 30.73 12.92 8.20
CA GLY A 184 32.06 12.81 7.58
C GLY A 184 32.70 11.43 7.72
N VAL A 185 31.94 10.39 8.07
CA VAL A 185 32.42 9.01 8.10
C VAL A 185 32.34 8.43 6.69
N ASP A 186 33.45 7.90 6.18
CA ASP A 186 33.46 7.13 4.94
C ASP A 186 32.56 5.90 5.10
N PRO A 187 31.53 5.72 4.25
CA PRO A 187 30.66 4.55 4.31
C PRO A 187 31.40 3.21 4.21
N ARG A 188 32.59 3.16 3.59
CA ARG A 188 33.46 1.97 3.56
C ARG A 188 34.06 1.68 4.94
N ALA A 189 34.48 2.73 5.65
CA ALA A 189 34.95 2.60 7.03
C ALA A 189 33.80 2.16 7.96
N TRP A 190 32.59 2.65 7.72
CA TRP A 190 31.40 2.16 8.42
C TRP A 190 31.17 0.67 8.16
N HIS A 191 31.25 0.23 6.90
CA HIS A 191 31.12 -1.19 6.53
C HIS A 191 32.12 -2.07 7.26
N ASP A 192 33.39 -1.65 7.28
CA ASP A 192 34.45 -2.40 7.95
C ASP A 192 34.25 -2.49 9.46
N ALA A 193 33.77 -1.41 10.09
CA ALA A 193 33.39 -1.43 11.50
C ALA A 193 32.18 -2.33 11.76
N ALA A 194 31.16 -2.26 10.87
CA ALA A 194 29.92 -3.01 11.02
C ALA A 194 30.16 -4.52 11.00
N LYS A 195 31.09 -5.05 10.19
CA LYS A 195 31.41 -6.49 10.13
C LYS A 195 31.74 -7.13 11.49
N PHE A 196 32.23 -6.35 12.45
CA PHE A 196 32.55 -6.82 13.81
C PHE A 196 31.46 -6.47 14.84
N ASN A 197 30.41 -5.75 14.42
CA ASN A 197 29.28 -5.39 15.27
C ASN A 197 28.24 -6.51 15.29
N GLY A 198 27.59 -6.71 16.44
CA GLY A 198 26.51 -7.69 16.58
C GLY A 198 25.28 -7.44 15.71
N CYS A 199 25.11 -6.23 15.15
CA CYS A 199 24.01 -5.90 14.24
C CYS A 199 24.22 -6.42 12.80
N TYR A 200 25.41 -6.88 12.44
CA TYR A 200 25.75 -7.17 11.05
C TYR A 200 25.04 -8.43 10.53
N ALA A 201 24.05 -8.22 9.67
CA ALA A 201 23.37 -9.29 8.95
C ALA A 201 24.00 -9.49 7.56
N PRO A 202 24.04 -10.74 7.03
CA PRO A 202 24.55 -11.00 5.68
C PRO A 202 23.92 -10.13 4.59
N VAL A 203 22.63 -9.80 4.72
CA VAL A 203 21.94 -8.90 3.79
C VAL A 203 22.53 -7.49 3.77
N MET A 204 22.98 -6.96 4.91
CA MET A 204 23.67 -5.67 4.94
C MET A 204 24.97 -5.74 4.15
N GLY A 205 25.74 -6.81 4.32
CA GLY A 205 26.97 -7.03 3.55
C GLY A 205 26.76 -7.10 2.04
N MET A 206 25.62 -7.65 1.60
CA MET A 206 25.24 -7.68 0.19
C MET A 206 24.79 -6.31 -0.33
N LYS A 207 24.08 -5.51 0.48
CA LYS A 207 23.52 -4.22 0.05
C LYS A 207 24.48 -3.04 0.16
N ILE A 208 25.40 -3.04 1.12
CA ILE A 208 26.29 -1.90 1.32
C ILE A 208 27.06 -1.54 0.04
N PRO A 209 27.76 -2.46 -0.66
CA PRO A 209 28.49 -2.10 -1.88
C PRO A 209 27.60 -1.45 -2.95
N THR A 210 26.41 -2.00 -3.19
CA THR A 210 25.49 -1.48 -4.21
C THR A 210 24.94 -0.11 -3.81
N LEU A 211 24.67 0.12 -2.51
CA LEU A 211 24.30 1.42 -1.96
C LEU A 211 25.40 2.48 -2.14
N LEU A 212 26.68 2.11 -2.02
CA LEU A 212 27.81 3.04 -2.21
C LEU A 212 27.98 3.44 -3.68
N GLU A 213 27.62 2.54 -4.59
CA GLU A 213 27.73 2.74 -6.03
C GLU A 213 26.46 3.32 -6.65
N ASN A 214 25.39 3.51 -5.85
CA ASN A 214 24.04 3.83 -6.31
C ASN A 214 23.53 2.85 -7.40
N ASP A 215 23.90 1.58 -7.27
CA ASP A 215 23.38 0.49 -8.09
C ASP A 215 22.16 -0.13 -7.42
N PHE A 216 20.99 0.11 -8.00
CA PHE A 216 19.73 -0.44 -7.53
C PHE A 216 19.18 -1.52 -8.47
N THR A 217 20.06 -2.20 -9.21
CA THR A 217 19.68 -3.39 -9.97
C THR A 217 19.04 -4.43 -9.03
N PRO A 218 17.79 -4.88 -9.30
CA PRO A 218 17.02 -5.64 -8.32
C PRO A 218 17.59 -7.04 -8.11
N HIS A 219 18.02 -7.31 -6.88
CA HIS A 219 18.10 -8.67 -6.36
C HIS A 219 16.74 -9.10 -5.80
N PHE A 220 16.02 -8.14 -5.21
CA PHE A 220 14.62 -8.23 -4.85
C PHE A 220 13.99 -6.85 -4.99
N SER A 221 12.97 -6.72 -5.83
CA SER A 221 12.44 -5.40 -6.18
C SER A 221 11.63 -4.77 -5.06
N THR A 222 11.57 -3.45 -5.07
CA THR A 222 10.81 -2.63 -4.12
C THR A 222 9.34 -3.04 -4.08
N GLU A 223 8.68 -3.22 -5.23
CA GLU A 223 7.27 -3.65 -5.30
C GLU A 223 7.03 -5.00 -4.60
N ASN A 224 7.97 -5.94 -4.71
CA ASN A 224 7.81 -7.26 -4.11
C ASN A 224 8.05 -7.21 -2.61
N MET A 225 9.00 -6.40 -2.16
CA MET A 225 9.24 -6.19 -0.73
C MET A 225 8.11 -5.40 -0.07
N ALA A 226 7.57 -4.38 -0.73
CA ALA A 226 6.42 -3.60 -0.26
C ALA A 226 5.19 -4.49 -0.09
N LYS A 227 4.90 -5.34 -1.09
CA LYS A 227 3.85 -6.38 -1.03
C LYS A 227 4.04 -7.32 0.16
N ASP A 228 5.22 -7.89 0.33
CA ASP A 228 5.48 -8.83 1.43
C ASP A 228 5.38 -8.16 2.82
N THR A 229 5.81 -6.90 2.91
CA THR A 229 5.70 -6.09 4.14
C THR A 229 4.24 -5.77 4.45
N ASN A 230 3.40 -5.53 3.44
CA ASN A 230 1.96 -5.38 3.60
C ASN A 230 1.29 -6.66 4.13
N TYR A 231 1.67 -7.85 3.60
CA TYR A 231 1.19 -9.11 4.17
C TYR A 231 1.60 -9.28 5.64
N ALA A 232 2.78 -8.79 6.02
CA ALA A 232 3.22 -8.81 7.41
C ALA A 232 2.36 -7.90 8.31
N ILE A 233 1.89 -6.76 7.79
CA ILE A 233 0.94 -5.88 8.49
C ILE A 233 -0.38 -6.62 8.73
N GLN A 234 -0.93 -7.23 7.68
CA GLN A 234 -2.19 -7.98 7.78
C GLN A 234 -2.08 -9.15 8.76
N LEU A 235 -0.94 -9.85 8.78
CA LEU A 235 -0.66 -10.91 9.74
C LEU A 235 -0.64 -10.37 11.18
N ALA A 236 0.06 -9.25 11.41
CA ALA A 236 0.13 -8.63 12.72
C ALA A 236 -1.25 -8.19 13.23
N ASP A 237 -2.05 -7.54 12.37
CA ASP A 237 -3.42 -7.12 12.67
C ASP A 237 -4.29 -8.32 13.07
N SER A 238 -4.22 -9.41 12.31
CA SER A 238 -4.99 -10.64 12.59
C SER A 238 -4.59 -11.30 13.92
N ALA A 239 -3.34 -11.13 14.34
CA ALA A 239 -2.80 -11.63 15.60
C ALA A 239 -2.97 -10.65 16.77
N GLY A 240 -3.50 -9.44 16.53
CA GLY A 240 -3.59 -8.38 17.54
C GLY A 240 -2.23 -7.84 17.99
N ILE A 241 -1.21 -7.94 17.13
CA ILE A 241 0.14 -7.44 17.38
C ILE A 241 0.26 -6.05 16.77
N THR A 242 0.70 -5.08 17.58
CA THR A 242 1.07 -3.76 17.07
C THR A 242 2.42 -3.84 16.36
N ALA A 243 2.46 -3.52 15.06
CA ALA A 243 3.64 -3.67 14.21
C ALA A 243 4.15 -2.31 13.69
N ASP A 244 4.48 -1.39 14.59
CA ASP A 244 4.82 0.01 14.23
C ASP A 244 6.02 0.14 13.29
N LEU A 245 7.10 -0.60 13.58
CA LEU A 245 8.28 -0.64 12.71
C LEU A 245 7.92 -1.17 11.31
N ASN A 246 6.98 -2.11 11.24
CA ASN A 246 6.50 -2.66 9.99
C ASN A 246 5.72 -1.61 9.18
N HIS A 247 4.80 -0.87 9.81
CA HIS A 247 4.09 0.23 9.15
C HIS A 247 5.03 1.31 8.62
N LEU A 248 6.05 1.68 9.40
CA LEU A 248 7.06 2.65 8.95
C LEU A 248 7.88 2.10 7.78
N THR A 249 8.35 0.86 7.88
CA THR A 249 9.12 0.21 6.81
C THR A 249 8.29 0.10 5.52
N TRP A 250 7.00 -0.26 5.64
CA TRP A 250 6.08 -0.31 4.52
C TRP A 250 5.90 1.06 3.86
N ALA A 251 5.69 2.12 4.65
CA ALA A 251 5.55 3.47 4.11
C ALA A 251 6.81 3.89 3.32
N ARG A 252 8.00 3.54 3.81
CA ARG A 252 9.27 3.82 3.13
C ARG A 252 9.42 3.03 1.83
N LEU A 253 9.04 1.76 1.83
CA LEU A 253 9.03 0.94 0.62
C LEU A 253 8.01 1.44 -0.39
N PHE A 254 6.83 1.85 0.05
CA PHE A 254 5.79 2.41 -0.81
C PHE A 254 6.26 3.71 -1.47
N GLU A 255 6.89 4.62 -0.72
CA GLU A 255 7.52 5.82 -1.28
C GLU A 255 8.58 5.49 -2.34
N ALA A 256 9.42 4.48 -2.10
CA ALA A 256 10.42 4.04 -3.07
C ALA A 256 9.79 3.38 -4.30
N GLU A 257 8.71 2.60 -4.12
CA GLU A 257 7.95 1.96 -5.20
C GLU A 257 7.34 3.00 -6.14
N MET A 258 6.81 4.10 -5.59
CA MET A 258 6.26 5.20 -6.39
C MET A 258 7.33 5.91 -7.24
N ARG A 259 8.60 5.88 -6.82
CA ARG A 259 9.71 6.42 -7.63
C ARG A 259 10.11 5.43 -8.72
N ASP A 260 10.42 4.20 -8.34
CA ASP A 260 10.70 3.11 -9.27
C ASP A 260 10.44 1.76 -8.59
N ALA A 261 9.30 1.17 -8.90
CA ALA A 261 8.87 -0.14 -8.42
C ALA A 261 9.87 -1.28 -8.75
N SER A 262 10.63 -1.11 -9.83
CA SER A 262 11.51 -2.14 -10.38
C SER A 262 12.93 -2.13 -9.78
N GLU A 263 13.33 -1.03 -9.13
CA GLU A 263 14.60 -0.95 -8.39
C GLU A 263 14.64 -1.96 -7.24
N ASP A 264 15.84 -2.24 -6.75
CA ASP A 264 16.05 -3.02 -5.54
C ASP A 264 15.45 -2.30 -4.32
N PHE A 265 14.87 -3.06 -3.38
CA PHE A 265 14.24 -2.48 -2.18
C PHE A 265 15.18 -1.64 -1.29
N SER A 266 16.49 -1.73 -1.49
CA SER A 266 17.47 -0.84 -0.85
C SER A 266 17.47 0.60 -1.39
N ALA A 267 16.72 0.88 -2.47
CA ALA A 267 16.49 2.22 -3.02
C ALA A 267 15.81 3.20 -2.05
N THR A 268 15.29 2.72 -0.91
CA THR A 268 14.80 3.58 0.17
C THR A 268 15.87 4.59 0.65
N ILE A 269 17.17 4.31 0.48
CA ILE A 269 18.24 5.25 0.82
C ILE A 269 18.12 6.61 0.11
N ARG A 270 17.54 6.64 -1.10
CA ARG A 270 17.40 7.87 -1.91
C ARG A 270 16.55 8.91 -1.18
N GLN A 271 15.70 8.50 -0.24
CA GLN A 271 14.93 9.39 0.63
C GLN A 271 15.81 10.27 1.51
N HIS A 272 17.06 9.86 1.76
CA HIS A 272 17.99 10.62 2.61
C HIS A 272 19.09 11.34 1.81
N GLN A 273 19.35 10.93 0.58
CA GLN A 273 20.41 11.50 -0.27
C GLN A 273 20.04 12.86 -0.90
N SER A 274 18.80 13.32 -0.79
CA SER A 274 18.35 14.66 -1.21
C SER A 274 18.88 15.77 -0.26
N THR A 275 20.18 15.81 0.03
CA THR A 275 20.77 16.75 1.00
C THR A 275 21.28 18.07 0.40
N ASP A 276 20.60 18.59 -0.61
CA ASP A 276 20.56 20.03 -0.90
C ASP A 276 19.13 20.55 -0.67
N LEU A 277 18.49 20.10 0.42
CA LEU A 277 17.17 20.56 0.82
C LEU A 277 17.29 21.92 1.53
N GLU A 278 17.07 22.98 0.77
CA GLU A 278 16.08 23.96 1.21
C GLU A 278 14.84 23.16 1.70
N LEU A 279 14.33 23.50 2.89
CA LEU A 279 13.15 22.84 3.46
C LEU A 279 11.92 23.17 2.62
N GLU A 280 11.74 22.50 1.48
CA GLU A 280 10.57 22.59 0.63
C GLU A 280 10.62 21.36 -0.28
N GLU A 281 9.80 20.36 0.00
CA GLU A 281 9.24 19.56 -1.09
C GLU A 281 7.99 18.86 -0.55
N ASP A 282 6.87 19.35 -1.05
CA ASP A 282 5.56 18.79 -0.86
C ASP A 282 5.49 17.38 -1.46
N VAL A 283 4.72 16.51 -0.83
CA VAL A 283 4.42 15.17 -1.33
C VAL A 283 3.57 15.31 -2.59
N GLU A 284 4.12 14.94 -3.73
CA GLU A 284 3.41 14.82 -4.99
C GLU A 284 2.51 13.58 -4.98
N ILE A 285 1.19 13.77 -4.88
CA ILE A 285 0.20 12.69 -4.97
C ILE A 285 -0.44 12.74 -6.36
N SER A 286 -0.40 11.62 -7.10
CA SER A 286 -1.19 11.46 -8.31
C SER A 286 -2.67 11.76 -8.02
N CYS A 287 -3.26 12.73 -8.71
CA CYS A 287 -4.64 13.12 -8.52
C CYS A 287 -5.50 12.74 -9.74
N SER A 288 -6.80 12.55 -9.53
CA SER A 288 -7.74 12.49 -10.65
C SER A 288 -7.68 13.79 -11.44
N ARG A 289 -7.99 13.75 -12.73
CA ARG A 289 -8.01 14.91 -13.60
C ARG A 289 -9.18 14.82 -14.55
N ILE A 290 -10.31 15.42 -14.15
CA ILE A 290 -11.50 15.49 -15.00
C ILE A 290 -11.55 16.87 -15.63
N ARG A 291 -11.43 16.93 -16.95
CA ARG A 291 -11.58 18.16 -17.72
C ARG A 291 -13.05 18.40 -18.04
N VAL A 292 -13.48 19.64 -17.87
CA VAL A 292 -14.83 20.13 -18.16
C VAL A 292 -14.72 21.24 -19.21
N LYS A 293 -15.12 20.94 -20.44
CA LYS A 293 -15.03 21.84 -21.61
C LYS A 293 -16.42 22.27 -22.10
N GLY A 294 -16.49 23.35 -22.87
CA GLY A 294 -17.71 23.78 -23.56
C GLY A 294 -18.30 25.11 -23.05
N PRO A 295 -19.19 25.74 -23.84
CA PRO A 295 -19.68 27.09 -23.56
C PRO A 295 -20.50 27.21 -22.28
N ASP A 296 -21.08 26.12 -21.77
CA ASP A 296 -21.82 26.10 -20.50
C ASP A 296 -20.97 25.61 -19.30
N ALA A 297 -19.68 25.29 -19.48
CA ALA A 297 -18.85 24.61 -18.48
C ALA A 297 -18.81 25.35 -17.13
N GLU A 298 -18.63 26.67 -17.16
CA GLU A 298 -18.61 27.50 -15.94
C GLU A 298 -19.93 27.42 -15.17
N ARG A 299 -21.06 27.59 -15.87
CA ARG A 299 -22.40 27.59 -15.28
C ARG A 299 -22.73 26.22 -14.70
N TYR A 300 -22.48 25.17 -15.48
CA TYR A 300 -22.68 23.79 -15.08
C TYR A 300 -21.86 23.45 -13.84
N LEU A 301 -20.53 23.68 -13.88
CA LEU A 301 -19.63 23.31 -12.78
C LEU A 301 -19.93 24.13 -11.52
N ASN A 302 -20.26 25.42 -11.66
CA ASN A 302 -20.73 26.24 -10.53
C ASN A 302 -21.97 25.65 -9.83
N GLY A 303 -22.83 24.90 -10.54
CA GLY A 303 -23.97 24.20 -9.95
C GLY A 303 -23.62 22.89 -9.24
N GLN A 304 -22.47 22.29 -9.57
CA GLN A 304 -22.06 20.99 -9.02
C GLN A 304 -21.26 21.10 -7.72
N VAL A 305 -20.49 22.18 -7.55
CA VAL A 305 -19.53 22.32 -6.44
C VAL A 305 -19.96 23.39 -5.44
N THR A 306 -19.34 23.46 -4.25
CA THR A 306 -19.69 24.45 -3.21
C THR A 306 -18.99 25.80 -3.34
N ASN A 307 -17.87 25.88 -4.07
CA ASN A 307 -17.09 27.11 -4.25
C ASN A 307 -17.34 27.77 -5.61
N ASP A 308 -17.02 29.04 -5.74
CA ASP A 308 -17.27 29.83 -6.95
C ASP A 308 -16.14 29.59 -7.97
N VAL A 309 -16.41 28.85 -9.04
CA VAL A 309 -15.35 28.46 -10.00
C VAL A 309 -14.82 29.64 -10.81
N ARG A 310 -15.51 30.78 -10.80
CA ARG A 310 -15.00 32.03 -11.41
C ARG A 310 -13.77 32.57 -10.71
N LEU A 311 -13.54 32.17 -9.46
CA LEU A 311 -12.34 32.53 -8.71
C LEU A 311 -11.06 31.83 -9.20
N THR A 312 -11.15 30.96 -10.20
CA THR A 312 -10.00 30.29 -10.84
C THR A 312 -9.31 31.16 -11.90
N GLU A 313 -9.84 32.35 -12.19
CA GLU A 313 -9.15 33.38 -12.99
C GLU A 313 -7.76 33.70 -12.38
N ASP A 314 -6.81 34.13 -13.23
CA ASP A 314 -5.40 34.39 -12.87
C ASP A 314 -4.58 33.17 -12.39
N GLY A 315 -4.96 31.96 -12.82
CA GLY A 315 -4.20 30.72 -12.51
C GLY A 315 -4.38 30.23 -11.07
N ARG A 316 -5.41 30.72 -10.37
CA ARG A 316 -5.70 30.35 -8.99
C ARG A 316 -6.37 28.98 -8.91
N ILE A 317 -5.87 28.14 -8.01
CA ILE A 317 -6.54 26.89 -7.61
C ILE A 317 -7.52 27.20 -6.48
N ILE A 318 -8.72 26.65 -6.55
CA ILE A 318 -9.71 26.72 -5.48
C ILE A 318 -10.05 25.34 -4.93
N ASP A 319 -10.31 25.28 -3.64
CA ASP A 319 -10.87 24.11 -3.01
C ASP A 319 -12.39 24.13 -3.13
N ALA A 320 -13.02 22.98 -3.39
CA ALA A 320 -14.46 22.86 -3.43
C ALA A 320 -14.92 21.48 -2.97
N CYS A 321 -16.18 21.40 -2.53
CA CYS A 321 -16.84 20.15 -2.20
C CYS A 321 -17.89 19.82 -3.26
N ILE A 322 -18.01 18.55 -3.62
CA ILE A 322 -19.18 18.00 -4.32
C ILE A 322 -20.06 17.35 -3.26
N LEU A 323 -21.33 17.78 -3.18
CA LEU A 323 -22.26 17.34 -2.13
C LEU A 323 -23.42 16.53 -2.68
N ASP A 324 -24.04 15.74 -1.80
CA ASP A 324 -25.37 15.20 -2.00
C ASP A 324 -26.47 16.25 -1.67
N ALA A 325 -27.72 15.93 -1.98
CA ALA A 325 -28.86 16.81 -1.69
C ALA A 325 -29.08 17.07 -0.19
N LYS A 326 -28.49 16.25 0.69
CA LYS A 326 -28.50 16.41 2.15
C LYS A 326 -27.30 17.21 2.66
N GLY A 327 -26.50 17.81 1.77
CA GLY A 327 -25.34 18.62 2.10
C GLY A 327 -24.11 17.83 2.54
N LYS A 328 -24.13 16.50 2.41
CA LYS A 328 -23.00 15.63 2.80
C LYS A 328 -21.98 15.55 1.67
N LEU A 329 -20.72 15.53 2.05
CA LEU A 329 -19.56 15.39 1.17
C LEU A 329 -19.65 14.08 0.40
N GLN A 330 -19.54 14.17 -0.92
CA GLN A 330 -19.24 13.04 -1.78
C GLN A 330 -17.76 13.07 -2.16
N PHE A 331 -17.26 14.24 -2.56
CA PHE A 331 -15.85 14.45 -2.94
C PHE A 331 -15.35 15.81 -2.47
N TYR A 332 -14.07 15.86 -2.11
CA TYR A 332 -13.31 17.10 -1.94
C TYR A 332 -12.40 17.24 -3.14
N VAL A 333 -12.49 18.38 -3.83
CA VAL A 333 -11.81 18.59 -5.11
C VAL A 333 -11.08 19.93 -5.14
N HIS A 334 -10.01 19.98 -5.92
CA HIS A 334 -9.31 21.19 -6.31
C HIS A 334 -9.69 21.53 -7.74
N ILE A 335 -9.93 22.81 -8.01
CA ILE A 335 -10.38 23.26 -9.33
C ILE A 335 -9.50 24.41 -9.79
N HIS A 336 -9.01 24.33 -11.02
CA HIS A 336 -8.29 25.40 -11.69
C HIS A 336 -8.70 25.48 -13.15
N ARG A 337 -8.26 26.56 -13.82
CA ARG A 337 -8.55 26.80 -15.23
C ARG A 337 -7.31 26.52 -16.07
N GLU A 338 -7.52 25.86 -17.20
CA GLU A 338 -6.52 25.71 -18.26
C GLU A 338 -7.12 26.22 -19.55
N GLU A 339 -6.57 27.31 -20.07
CA GLU A 339 -7.15 28.05 -21.19
C GLU A 339 -8.61 28.46 -20.89
N GLU A 340 -9.59 27.92 -21.62
CA GLU A 340 -11.01 28.18 -21.40
C GLU A 340 -11.69 27.11 -20.52
N ASP A 341 -11.03 25.98 -20.29
CA ASP A 341 -11.57 24.78 -19.64
C ASP A 341 -11.34 24.77 -18.14
N PHE A 342 -12.16 24.00 -17.42
CA PHE A 342 -11.95 23.72 -16.00
C PHE A 342 -11.38 22.33 -15.78
N ILE A 343 -10.42 22.23 -14.87
CA ILE A 343 -9.90 20.96 -14.38
C ILE A 343 -10.44 20.72 -12.99
N VAL A 344 -11.02 19.55 -12.76
CA VAL A 344 -11.46 19.07 -11.45
C VAL A 344 -10.54 17.95 -10.99
N GLN A 345 -9.81 18.20 -9.91
CA GLN A 345 -8.83 17.27 -9.34
C GLN A 345 -9.28 16.77 -7.98
N GLY A 346 -9.02 15.50 -7.69
CA GLY A 346 -9.36 14.83 -6.44
C GLY A 346 -8.49 13.59 -6.23
N PRO A 347 -8.80 12.73 -5.25
CA PRO A 347 -8.07 11.48 -5.07
C PRO A 347 -8.14 10.60 -6.33
N ILE A 348 -7.01 10.10 -6.82
CA ILE A 348 -6.93 9.30 -8.06
C ILE A 348 -7.83 8.06 -8.03
N ASP A 349 -7.93 7.40 -6.88
CA ASP A 349 -8.79 6.22 -6.69
C ASP A 349 -10.28 6.52 -6.85
N LEU A 350 -10.68 7.79 -6.86
CA LEU A 350 -12.05 8.25 -7.04
C LEU A 350 -12.31 8.88 -8.41
N ALA A 351 -11.36 8.82 -9.34
CA ALA A 351 -11.50 9.46 -10.66
C ALA A 351 -12.80 9.04 -11.37
N LYS A 352 -13.08 7.73 -11.39
CA LYS A 352 -14.27 7.16 -12.03
C LYS A 352 -15.56 7.62 -11.34
N GLU A 353 -15.56 7.69 -10.02
CA GLU A 353 -16.70 8.10 -9.22
C GLU A 353 -16.97 9.61 -9.34
N ILE A 354 -15.92 10.43 -9.40
CA ILE A 354 -16.02 11.87 -9.64
C ILE A 354 -16.57 12.11 -11.05
N TYR A 355 -16.00 11.46 -12.07
CA TYR A 355 -16.49 11.53 -13.45
C TYR A 355 -17.97 11.14 -13.53
N ALA A 356 -18.32 9.95 -13.03
CA ALA A 356 -19.69 9.46 -13.06
C ALA A 356 -20.67 10.36 -12.30
N ARG A 357 -20.22 11.03 -11.23
CA ARG A 357 -21.04 11.99 -10.49
C ARG A 357 -21.28 13.29 -11.26
N LEU A 358 -20.30 13.77 -12.00
CA LEU A 358 -20.47 14.93 -12.87
C LEU A 358 -21.37 14.57 -14.06
N ASP A 359 -21.04 13.50 -14.78
CA ASP A 359 -21.76 13.01 -15.96
C ASP A 359 -23.25 12.78 -15.67
N LYS A 360 -23.59 12.15 -14.54
CA LYS A 360 -24.99 11.91 -14.14
C LYS A 360 -25.85 13.17 -14.06
N TYR A 361 -25.26 14.33 -13.79
CA TYR A 361 -25.98 15.59 -13.64
C TYR A 361 -25.80 16.53 -14.85
N LEU A 362 -25.08 16.08 -15.88
CA LEU A 362 -25.01 16.72 -17.17
C LEU A 362 -26.25 16.31 -17.99
N ILE A 363 -27.19 17.25 -18.18
CA ILE A 363 -28.49 16.95 -18.81
C ILE A 363 -28.68 17.72 -20.12
N ALA A 364 -28.57 19.05 -20.07
CA ALA A 364 -28.92 19.93 -21.18
C ALA A 364 -27.88 21.04 -21.43
N ASP A 365 -26.81 21.06 -20.65
CA ASP A 365 -25.72 22.01 -20.80
C ASP A 365 -24.79 21.55 -21.93
N ASP A 366 -24.33 22.48 -22.76
CA ASP A 366 -23.35 22.21 -23.80
C ASP A 366 -21.95 22.11 -23.16
N VAL A 367 -21.68 20.94 -22.58
CA VAL A 367 -20.48 20.60 -21.82
C VAL A 367 -19.99 19.22 -22.22
N GLU A 368 -18.67 19.08 -22.36
CA GLU A 368 -17.98 17.80 -22.55
C GLU A 368 -17.13 17.50 -21.32
N LEU A 369 -17.21 16.27 -20.81
CA LEU A 369 -16.38 15.76 -19.72
C LEU A 369 -15.35 14.79 -20.27
N ILE A 370 -14.09 14.96 -19.91
CA ILE A 370 -12.99 14.07 -20.32
C ILE A 370 -12.23 13.64 -19.06
N ASP A 371 -12.10 12.34 -18.85
CA ASP A 371 -11.24 11.79 -17.81
C ASP A 371 -9.80 11.67 -18.35
N GLU A 372 -8.94 12.61 -17.97
CA GLU A 372 -7.53 12.67 -18.36
C GLU A 372 -6.61 12.05 -17.29
N SER A 373 -7.19 11.34 -16.30
CA SER A 373 -6.44 10.79 -15.16
C SER A 373 -5.41 9.72 -15.54
N GLN A 374 -5.50 9.14 -16.76
CA GLN A 374 -4.52 8.15 -17.27
C GLN A 374 -3.49 8.74 -18.24
N ASP A 375 -3.76 9.91 -18.81
CA ASP A 375 -2.97 10.49 -19.91
C ASP A 375 -1.97 11.55 -19.43
N GLU A 376 -2.16 12.13 -18.24
CA GLU A 376 -1.26 13.14 -17.65
C GLU A 376 -0.96 12.86 -16.17
N THR A 377 0.32 12.94 -15.77
CA THR A 377 0.75 12.85 -14.37
C THR A 377 0.50 14.21 -13.70
N ALA A 378 -0.71 14.39 -13.17
CA ALA A 378 -1.03 15.55 -12.36
C ALA A 378 -0.71 15.25 -10.89
N TYR A 379 0.13 16.10 -10.30
CA TYR A 379 0.54 16.00 -8.91
C TYR A 379 -0.11 17.09 -8.08
N LEU A 380 -0.73 16.71 -6.97
CA LEU A 380 -1.03 17.65 -5.90
C LEU A 380 0.13 17.65 -4.92
N ILE A 381 0.73 18.83 -4.76
CA ILE A 381 1.75 19.16 -3.76
C ILE A 381 1.05 19.23 -2.39
N VAL A 382 1.30 18.23 -1.52
CA VAL A 382 0.75 18.17 -0.16
C VAL A 382 1.87 18.28 0.87
N ALA A 383 1.75 19.21 1.82
CA ALA A 383 2.67 19.31 2.95
C ALA A 383 2.90 17.95 3.64
N ASN A 384 4.16 17.66 4.02
CA ASN A 384 4.56 16.46 4.78
C ASN A 384 3.51 16.11 5.85
N GLU A 385 3.14 14.82 5.97
CA GLU A 385 2.07 14.32 6.85
C GLU A 385 2.13 14.86 8.28
N THR A 386 3.34 15.00 8.84
CA THR A 386 3.53 15.58 10.17
C THR A 386 3.12 17.05 10.21
N ARG A 387 3.53 17.84 9.21
CA ARG A 387 3.19 19.26 9.08
C ARG A 387 1.69 19.45 8.84
N ARG A 388 1.10 18.62 7.97
CA ARG A 388 -0.34 18.57 7.70
C ARG A 388 -1.15 18.40 8.99
N ILE A 389 -0.75 17.43 9.83
CA ILE A 389 -1.42 17.14 11.11
C ILE A 389 -1.25 18.31 12.09
N ILE A 390 -0.06 18.89 12.19
CA ILE A 390 0.21 20.06 13.04
C ILE A 390 -0.65 21.27 12.64
N ASP A 391 -0.77 21.50 11.34
CA ASP A 391 -1.50 22.64 10.79
C ASP A 391 -3.02 22.40 10.76
N GLY A 392 -3.48 21.19 11.04
CA GLY A 392 -4.92 20.89 11.07
C GLY A 392 -5.53 20.68 9.69
N VAL A 393 -4.71 20.34 8.69
CA VAL A 393 -5.15 20.22 7.29
C VAL A 393 -5.78 18.83 7.07
N PRO A 394 -7.10 18.72 6.83
CA PRO A 394 -7.75 17.42 6.66
C PRO A 394 -7.41 16.79 5.30
N ARG A 395 -7.32 15.45 5.24
CA ARG A 395 -7.06 14.68 4.01
C ARG A 395 -8.10 13.59 3.79
N TRP A 396 -8.32 13.23 2.53
CA TRP A 396 -9.02 12.00 2.17
C TRP A 396 -8.10 10.76 2.31
N PRO A 397 -8.60 9.59 2.74
CA PRO A 397 -9.92 9.31 3.31
C PRO A 397 -10.00 9.53 4.84
N ASN A 398 -8.94 10.02 5.48
CA ASN A 398 -8.81 10.01 6.94
C ASN A 398 -9.78 10.97 7.64
N GLU A 399 -9.66 12.27 7.36
CA GLU A 399 -10.55 13.31 7.90
C GLU A 399 -11.69 13.60 6.93
N LEU A 400 -11.42 13.57 5.63
CA LEU A 400 -12.42 13.76 4.59
C LEU A 400 -12.88 12.39 4.08
N PHE A 401 -14.18 12.12 4.16
CA PHE A 401 -14.75 10.88 3.64
C PHE A 401 -16.22 11.09 3.26
N ALA A 402 -16.74 10.18 2.44
CA ALA A 402 -18.12 10.26 1.98
C ALA A 402 -19.11 10.26 3.18
N GLY A 403 -20.02 11.23 3.19
CA GLY A 403 -21.07 11.34 4.20
C GLY A 403 -20.80 12.32 5.34
N ILE A 404 -19.59 12.90 5.44
CA ILE A 404 -19.28 13.98 6.39
C ILE A 404 -19.85 15.32 5.93
N LEU A 405 -20.14 16.25 6.84
CA LEU A 405 -20.51 17.61 6.48
C LEU A 405 -19.23 18.48 6.40
N PRO A 406 -19.03 19.31 5.35
CA PRO A 406 -17.80 20.10 5.24
C PRO A 406 -17.46 20.97 6.47
N PRO A 407 -18.43 21.60 7.16
CA PRO A 407 -18.15 22.31 8.41
C PRO A 407 -17.63 21.42 9.55
N GLU A 408 -17.96 20.11 9.56
CA GLU A 408 -17.41 19.17 10.55
C GLU A 408 -15.89 19.01 10.36
N ALA A 409 -15.43 18.97 9.10
CA ALA A 409 -14.02 18.80 8.75
C ALA A 409 -13.23 20.11 8.77
N GLY A 410 -13.85 21.25 9.10
CA GLY A 410 -13.14 22.54 9.17
C GLY A 410 -12.71 23.12 7.82
N VAL A 411 -13.32 22.67 6.71
CA VAL A 411 -12.97 23.16 5.36
C VAL A 411 -13.91 24.28 4.85
N GLU A 412 -14.91 24.67 5.65
CA GLU A 412 -15.97 25.61 5.25
C GLU A 412 -15.43 26.94 4.70
N GLU A 413 -14.46 27.55 5.38
CA GLU A 413 -13.94 28.88 5.02
C GLU A 413 -13.22 28.88 3.67
N ARG A 414 -12.55 27.78 3.32
CA ARG A 414 -11.76 27.66 2.09
C ARG A 414 -12.52 27.05 0.91
N SER A 415 -13.52 26.20 1.18
CA SER A 415 -14.19 25.40 0.15
C SER A 415 -15.65 25.75 -0.13
N ILE A 416 -16.26 26.69 0.60
CA ILE A 416 -17.68 27.04 0.43
C ILE A 416 -17.85 28.53 0.18
N SER A 417 -18.46 28.88 -0.96
CA SER A 417 -18.94 30.23 -1.21
C SER A 417 -20.41 30.35 -0.79
N TYR A 418 -20.67 31.31 0.11
CA TYR A 418 -22.03 31.64 0.58
C TYR A 418 -22.71 32.73 -0.25
N THR A 419 -21.99 33.33 -1.18
CA THR A 419 -22.45 34.45 -2.01
C THR A 419 -22.64 34.07 -3.47
N LYS A 420 -22.20 32.86 -3.87
CA LYS A 420 -22.40 32.37 -5.24
C LYS A 420 -23.82 31.88 -5.50
N GLY A 421 -24.09 31.53 -6.76
CA GLY A 421 -25.36 30.95 -7.22
C GLY A 421 -25.67 29.57 -6.62
N CYS A 422 -26.80 29.00 -7.03
CA CYS A 422 -27.30 27.75 -6.46
C CYS A 422 -26.40 26.55 -6.75
N TYR A 423 -26.21 25.68 -5.75
CA TYR A 423 -25.50 24.40 -5.89
C TYR A 423 -26.17 23.28 -5.07
N THR A 424 -25.86 22.03 -5.41
CA THR A 424 -26.43 20.85 -4.72
C THR A 424 -26.10 20.86 -3.22
N GLY A 425 -27.11 20.75 -2.36
CA GLY A 425 -26.92 20.73 -0.90
C GLY A 425 -26.77 22.10 -0.22
N GLN A 426 -26.81 23.22 -0.97
CA GLN A 426 -26.64 24.58 -0.44
C GLN A 426 -27.61 24.94 0.67
N GLU A 427 -28.87 24.50 0.59
CA GLU A 427 -29.89 24.81 1.61
C GLU A 427 -29.48 24.26 3.00
N VAL A 428 -28.93 23.05 3.02
CA VAL A 428 -28.42 22.44 4.26
C VAL A 428 -27.21 23.20 4.77
N ILE A 429 -26.22 23.46 3.91
CA ILE A 429 -24.99 24.20 4.27
C ILE A 429 -25.31 25.62 4.79
N SER A 430 -26.24 26.31 4.16
CA SER A 430 -26.68 27.65 4.56
C SER A 430 -27.43 27.65 5.90
N ARG A 431 -28.25 26.62 6.15
CA ARG A 431 -28.91 26.42 7.45
C ARG A 431 -27.89 26.12 8.55
N MET A 432 -26.88 25.31 8.26
CA MET A 432 -25.82 24.97 9.22
C MET A 432 -25.03 26.21 9.65
N LYS A 433 -24.64 27.08 8.71
CA LYS A 433 -23.94 28.34 9.02
C LYS A 433 -24.73 29.23 9.99
N ARG A 434 -26.06 29.28 9.86
CA ARG A 434 -26.92 30.07 10.76
C ARG A 434 -27.17 29.40 12.11
N ALA A 435 -27.26 28.07 12.13
CA ALA A 435 -27.58 27.31 13.34
C ALA A 435 -26.36 27.03 14.22
N GLY A 436 -25.15 26.92 13.64
CA GLY A 436 -23.90 26.61 14.34
C GLY A 436 -23.87 25.19 14.94
N LYS A 437 -24.60 24.23 14.37
CA LYS A 437 -24.77 22.88 14.94
C LYS A 437 -24.28 21.80 13.98
N THR A 438 -23.02 21.42 14.10
CA THR A 438 -22.52 20.13 13.60
C THR A 438 -22.62 19.07 14.71
N ASN A 439 -22.51 17.78 14.37
CA ASN A 439 -22.51 16.73 15.40
C ASN A 439 -21.11 16.50 15.98
N ARG A 440 -20.08 16.89 15.24
CA ARG A 440 -18.68 16.73 15.57
C ARG A 440 -17.83 17.84 14.94
N HIS A 441 -16.60 17.96 15.40
CA HIS A 441 -15.62 18.89 14.86
C HIS A 441 -14.28 18.19 14.75
N LEU A 442 -13.57 18.44 13.66
CA LEU A 442 -12.17 18.10 13.53
C LEU A 442 -11.37 18.93 14.55
N VAL A 443 -10.49 18.26 15.28
CA VAL A 443 -9.65 18.84 16.32
C VAL A 443 -8.21 18.37 16.17
N LYS A 444 -7.29 19.23 16.63
CA LYS A 444 -5.88 18.89 16.79
C LYS A 444 -5.66 18.39 18.21
N LEU A 445 -4.86 17.34 18.33
CA LEU A 445 -4.63 16.64 19.59
C LEU A 445 -3.13 16.47 19.85
N ALA A 446 -2.73 16.59 21.11
CA ALA A 446 -1.45 16.15 21.65
C ALA A 446 -1.69 14.83 22.35
N LEU A 447 -0.82 13.86 22.11
CA LEU A 447 -0.90 12.52 22.71
C LEU A 447 0.18 12.38 23.78
N ASP A 448 -0.16 11.73 24.89
CA ASP A 448 0.79 11.49 25.99
C ASP A 448 1.77 10.34 25.72
N LYS A 449 1.48 9.54 24.68
CA LYS A 449 2.24 8.36 24.30
C LYS A 449 2.38 8.28 22.79
N PRO A 450 3.53 7.78 22.29
CA PRO A 450 3.70 7.49 20.89
C PRO A 450 2.89 6.25 20.50
N LEU A 451 2.74 6.02 19.18
CA LEU A 451 2.21 4.78 18.62
C LEU A 451 0.74 4.49 18.98
N ILE A 452 -0.07 5.54 19.18
CA ILE A 452 -1.52 5.40 19.30
C ILE A 452 -2.11 5.10 17.92
N PRO A 453 -2.90 4.03 17.73
CA PRO A 453 -3.45 3.67 16.44
C PRO A 453 -4.51 4.67 15.98
N THR A 454 -4.66 4.80 14.66
CA THR A 454 -5.81 5.50 14.07
C THR A 454 -7.11 4.78 14.44
N LYS A 455 -8.23 5.51 14.41
CA LYS A 455 -9.57 5.06 14.86
C LYS A 455 -9.67 4.78 16.37
N ALA A 456 -8.62 5.01 17.16
CA ALA A 456 -8.71 4.97 18.61
C ALA A 456 -9.79 5.94 19.13
N LYS A 457 -10.55 5.49 20.13
CA LYS A 457 -11.69 6.24 20.67
C LYS A 457 -11.21 7.23 21.71
N LEU A 458 -11.73 8.45 21.66
CA LEU A 458 -11.59 9.45 22.71
C LEU A 458 -12.73 9.22 23.70
N LEU A 459 -12.43 9.05 24.98
CA LEU A 459 -13.39 8.76 26.03
C LEU A 459 -13.37 9.84 27.12
N ILE A 460 -14.57 10.14 27.65
CA ILE A 460 -14.78 10.94 28.86
C ILE A 460 -15.69 10.15 29.77
N GLU A 461 -15.26 9.86 31.00
CA GLU A 461 -16.02 9.06 31.97
C GLU A 461 -16.50 7.72 31.37
N GLY A 462 -15.68 7.11 30.52
CA GLY A 462 -15.97 5.85 29.82
C GLY A 462 -16.97 5.97 28.65
N GLN A 463 -17.45 7.17 28.32
CA GLN A 463 -18.34 7.43 27.19
C GLN A 463 -17.56 7.92 25.98
N GLU A 464 -17.96 7.48 24.78
CA GLU A 464 -17.32 7.91 23.53
C GLU A 464 -17.56 9.41 23.28
N ALA A 465 -16.46 10.16 23.26
CA ALA A 465 -16.39 11.59 23.04
C ALA A 465 -15.82 11.95 21.67
N GLY A 466 -15.32 10.98 20.91
CA GLY A 466 -14.70 11.20 19.62
C GLY A 466 -13.82 10.03 19.18
N PHE A 467 -13.01 10.26 18.14
CA PHE A 467 -12.04 9.30 17.65
C PHE A 467 -10.87 9.97 16.92
N ILE A 468 -9.72 9.32 16.92
CA ILE A 468 -8.49 9.75 16.23
C ILE A 468 -8.54 9.31 14.76
N THR A 469 -8.10 10.16 13.84
CA THR A 469 -8.08 9.90 12.40
C THR A 469 -6.67 9.78 11.83
N SER A 470 -5.76 10.66 12.26
CA SER A 470 -4.35 10.65 11.83
C SER A 470 -3.44 10.89 13.02
N VAL A 471 -2.23 10.33 12.99
CA VAL A 471 -1.21 10.47 14.04
C VAL A 471 0.17 10.67 13.41
N ALA A 472 1.01 11.46 14.05
CA ALA A 472 2.42 11.64 13.68
C ALA A 472 3.27 12.03 14.90
N SER A 473 4.57 11.80 14.81
CA SER A 473 5.54 12.20 15.83
C SER A 473 6.35 13.40 15.32
N HIS A 474 6.49 14.45 16.14
CA HIS A 474 7.27 15.64 15.82
C HIS A 474 8.33 15.92 16.88
N ILE A 475 9.56 16.22 16.45
CA ILE A 475 10.73 16.34 17.31
C ILE A 475 10.55 17.36 18.46
N GLU A 476 9.91 18.50 18.21
CA GLU A 476 9.67 19.53 19.24
C GLU A 476 8.28 19.49 19.85
N GLN A 477 7.30 18.94 19.13
CA GLN A 477 5.88 19.06 19.48
C GLN A 477 5.32 17.77 20.09
N GLY A 478 6.16 16.73 20.18
CA GLY A 478 5.80 15.41 20.66
C GLY A 478 4.86 14.70 19.70
N GLU A 479 4.00 13.88 20.27
CA GLU A 479 3.03 13.08 19.54
C GLU A 479 1.79 13.92 19.24
N VAL A 480 1.47 14.04 17.95
CA VAL A 480 0.41 14.91 17.44
C VAL A 480 -0.60 14.11 16.64
N ALA A 481 -1.85 14.54 16.68
CA ALA A 481 -2.93 13.84 16.01
C ALA A 481 -4.03 14.77 15.50
N LEU A 482 -4.75 14.29 14.50
CA LEU A 482 -6.08 14.78 14.13
C LEU A 482 -7.13 13.78 14.60
N GLY A 483 -8.32 14.29 14.91
CA GLY A 483 -9.46 13.46 15.24
C GLY A 483 -10.76 14.25 15.27
N TYR A 484 -11.87 13.54 15.38
CA TYR A 484 -13.18 14.14 15.57
C TYR A 484 -13.57 14.14 17.04
N ARG A 485 -13.97 15.30 17.55
CA ARG A 485 -14.63 15.45 18.85
C ARG A 485 -16.12 15.65 18.67
N TYR A 486 -16.95 14.89 19.37
CA TYR A 486 -18.40 15.05 19.35
C TYR A 486 -18.83 16.33 20.06
N ARG A 487 -19.84 17.01 19.51
CA ARG A 487 -20.30 18.32 19.98
C ARG A 487 -20.76 18.31 21.44
N LYS A 488 -21.29 17.18 21.94
CA LYS A 488 -21.70 17.04 23.35
C LYS A 488 -20.53 17.31 24.32
N TYR A 489 -19.28 17.15 23.87
CA TYR A 489 -18.06 17.32 24.66
C TYR A 489 -17.23 18.53 24.17
N SER A 490 -17.89 19.61 23.74
CA SER A 490 -17.22 20.82 23.22
C SER A 490 -16.34 21.57 24.23
N GLU A 491 -16.60 21.37 25.52
CA GLU A 491 -15.83 21.99 26.63
C GLU A 491 -14.73 21.06 27.17
N ALA A 492 -14.56 19.88 26.59
CA ALA A 492 -13.55 18.93 27.06
C ALA A 492 -12.22 19.13 26.34
N ASP A 493 -11.16 19.25 27.13
CA ASP A 493 -9.78 19.48 26.67
C ASP A 493 -8.87 18.27 26.86
N GLY A 494 -9.35 17.22 27.55
CA GLY A 494 -8.61 15.99 27.82
C GLY A 494 -9.48 14.75 27.70
N PHE A 495 -8.90 13.67 27.17
CA PHE A 495 -9.59 12.43 26.85
C PHE A 495 -8.74 11.24 27.26
N ASP A 496 -9.37 10.19 27.78
CA ASP A 496 -8.75 8.87 27.78
C ASP A 496 -8.82 8.30 26.37
N VAL A 497 -7.74 7.70 25.90
CA VAL A 497 -7.67 7.10 24.56
C VAL A 497 -7.81 5.58 24.70
N ALA A 498 -8.82 5.02 24.06
CA ALA A 498 -9.09 3.59 24.07
C ALA A 498 -8.76 2.93 22.73
N SER A 499 -8.16 1.74 22.79
CA SER A 499 -7.85 0.93 21.62
C SER A 499 -9.12 0.62 20.82
N PRO A 500 -9.08 0.76 19.48
CA PRO A 500 -10.24 0.47 18.64
C PRO A 500 -10.64 -1.01 18.67
N SER A 501 -9.69 -1.93 18.91
CA SER A 501 -9.93 -3.38 18.91
C SER A 501 -10.37 -3.91 20.28
N SER A 502 -9.70 -3.48 21.35
CA SER A 502 -9.91 -4.05 22.70
C SER A 502 -10.71 -3.16 23.64
N GLY A 503 -10.88 -1.87 23.32
CA GLY A 503 -11.53 -0.88 24.20
C GLY A 503 -10.74 -0.54 25.47
N THR A 504 -9.55 -1.11 25.64
CA THR A 504 -8.67 -0.82 26.77
C THR A 504 -8.06 0.57 26.65
N ILE A 505 -7.87 1.26 27.78
CA ILE A 505 -7.22 2.57 27.80
C ILE A 505 -5.74 2.40 27.49
N ILE A 506 -5.29 2.99 26.39
CA ILE A 506 -3.92 2.89 25.89
C ILE A 506 -3.13 4.18 26.09
N GLY A 507 -3.78 5.32 26.29
CA GLY A 507 -3.12 6.60 26.53
C GLY A 507 -4.11 7.72 26.85
N LYS A 508 -3.66 8.97 26.70
CA LYS A 508 -4.45 10.19 26.83
C LYS A 508 -4.20 11.12 25.65
N ALA A 509 -5.22 11.90 25.32
CA ALA A 509 -5.17 12.94 24.32
C ALA A 509 -5.63 14.27 24.93
N PHE A 510 -5.02 15.36 24.48
CA PHE A 510 -5.35 16.72 24.91
C PHE A 510 -5.55 17.62 23.70
N LEU A 511 -6.50 18.55 23.75
CA LEU A 511 -6.67 19.53 22.66
C LEU A 511 -5.44 20.44 22.53
N ARG A 512 -5.11 20.79 21.29
CA ARG A 512 -4.03 21.72 20.93
C ARG A 512 -4.56 23.01 20.33
#